data_AF-A0A9E1W051-F1
#
_entry.id   AF-A0A9E1W051-F1
#
_cell.length_a   1.000
_cell.length_b   1.000
_cell.length_c   1.000
_cell.angle_alpha   90.00
_cell.angle_beta   90.00
_cell.angle_gamma   90.00
#
_symmetry.space_group_name_H-M   'P 1'
#
loop_
_entity.id
_entity.type
_entity.pdbx_description
1 polymer ?
#
loop_
_entity_poly.entity_id
_entity_poly.type
_entity_poly.pdbx_seq_one_letter_code
_entity_poly.pdbx_strand_id
1 'polypeptide(L)' 'LPENDYDTVGGYVFGLFGRIPRSGESTTIDRFKFRVEKMKGSRVLSLFLTLMTPHPLLDKEQGEDPED' A
#
# COMPACT_ATOMS: atom_id res chain seq x y z
N LEU A 1 1.00 15.24 7.96
CA LEU A 1 0.48 13.85 8.10
C LEU A 1 0.42 13.55 9.59
N PRO A 2 -0.61 12.86 10.11
CA PRO A 2 -0.59 12.47 11.52
C PRO A 2 0.56 11.49 11.71
N GLU A 3 1.64 11.91 12.36
CA GLU A 3 2.88 11.14 12.52
C GLU A 3 2.72 9.89 13.40
N ASN A 4 1.54 9.64 13.97
CA ASN A 4 1.41 8.85 15.20
C ASN A 4 0.53 7.59 15.13
N ASP A 5 0.05 7.16 13.95
CA ASP A 5 -0.80 5.94 13.91
C ASP A 5 0.02 4.64 13.89
N TYR A 6 1.29 4.69 13.47
CA TYR A 6 2.11 3.49 13.27
C TYR A 6 3.58 3.70 13.66
N ASP A 7 4.11 2.82 14.51
CA ASP A 7 5.51 2.87 14.96
C ASP A 7 6.49 2.19 13.99
N THR A 8 6.00 1.35 13.07
CA THR A 8 6.84 0.56 12.16
C THR A 8 6.26 0.51 10.75
N VAL A 9 7.14 0.34 9.76
CA VAL A 9 6.72 0.12 8.36
C VAL A 9 5.82 -1.12 8.23
N GLY A 10 6.09 -2.17 9.01
CA GLY A 10 5.24 -3.35 9.04
C GLY A 10 3.83 -3.03 9.51
N GLY A 11 3.69 -2.26 10.60
CA GLY A 11 2.40 -1.78 11.12
C GLY A 11 1.65 -0.92 10.10
N TYR A 12 2.36 0.01 9.45
CA TYR A 12 1.78 0.83 8.39
C TYR A 12 1.26 -0.01 7.21
N VAL A 13 2.07 -0.93 6.68
CA VAL A 13 1.65 -1.83 5.59
C VAL A 13 0.47 -2.71 6.02
N PHE A 14 0.45 -3.17 7.26
CA PHE A 14 -0.70 -3.88 7.82
C PHE A 14 -1.98 -3.04 7.80
N GLY A 15 -1.88 -1.78 8.22
CA GLY A 15 -2.98 -0.81 8.16
C GLY A 15 -3.49 -0.64 6.72
N LEU A 16 -2.59 -0.52 5.74
CA LEU A 16 -2.94 -0.41 4.32
C LEU A 16 -3.71 -1.63 3.80
N PHE A 17 -3.39 -2.84 4.27
CA PHE A 17 -4.11 -4.05 3.87
C PHE A 17 -5.47 -4.22 4.57
N GLY A 18 -5.64 -3.68 5.79
CA GLY A 18 -6.86 -3.86 6.61
C GLY A 18 -7.10 -5.30 7.10
N ARG A 19 -6.17 -6.22 6.79
CA ARG A 19 -6.18 -7.64 7.18
C ARG A 19 -4.75 -8.17 7.23
N ILE A 20 -4.58 -9.40 7.68
CA ILE A 20 -3.28 -10.09 7.60
C ILE A 20 -2.95 -10.39 6.12
N PRO A 21 -1.88 -9.83 5.53
CA PRO A 21 -1.48 -10.14 4.17
C PRO A 21 -0.69 -11.46 4.10
N ARG A 22 -0.57 -12.02 2.90
CA ARG A 22 0.29 -13.18 2.63
C ARG A 22 1.60 -12.75 2.00
N SER A 23 2.65 -13.57 2.17
CA SER A 23 3.88 -13.40 1.40
C SER A 23 3.59 -13.38 -0.10
N GLY A 24 4.15 -12.42 -0.81
CA GLY A 24 3.93 -12.16 -2.23
C GLY A 24 2.86 -11.10 -2.52
N GLU A 25 1.92 -10.85 -1.59
CA GLU A 25 0.93 -9.79 -1.78
C GLU A 25 1.58 -8.41 -1.83
N SER A 26 0.95 -7.50 -2.58
CA SER A 26 1.40 -6.12 -2.71
C SER A 26 0.24 -5.14 -2.57
N THR A 27 0.55 -3.95 -2.07
CA THR A 27 -0.34 -2.79 -2.08
C THR A 27 0.41 -1.57 -2.62
N THR A 28 -0.31 -0.60 -3.16
CA THR A 28 0.26 0.63 -3.71
C THR A 28 -0.41 1.83 -3.07
N ILE A 29 0.39 2.81 -2.68
CA ILE A 29 -0.04 4.13 -2.22
C ILE A 29 0.84 5.18 -2.88
N ASP A 30 0.22 6.19 -3.48
CA ASP A 30 0.90 7.19 -4.32
C ASP A 30 1.83 6.55 -5.36
N ARG A 31 3.14 6.74 -5.19
CA ARG A 31 4.21 6.23 -6.08
C ARG A 31 4.98 5.07 -5.45
N PHE A 32 4.46 4.48 -4.38
CA PHE A 32 5.13 3.43 -3.63
C PHE A 32 4.35 2.14 -3.70
N LYS A 33 4.99 1.09 -4.22
CA LYS A 33 4.49 -0.28 -4.12
C LYS A 33 5.20 -1.00 -3.00
N PHE A 34 4.44 -1.47 -2.03
CA PHE A 34 4.91 -2.33 -0.95
C PHE A 34 4.57 -3.78 -1.27
N ARG A 35 5.58 -4.66 -1.33
CA ARG A 35 5.38 -6.10 -1.49
C ARG A 35 5.85 -6.82 -0.24
N VAL A 36 4.98 -7.64 0.34
CA VAL A 36 5.33 -8.51 1.46
C VAL A 36 6.24 -9.62 0.96
N GLU A 37 7.48 -9.66 1.42
CA GLU A 37 8.38 -10.76 1.07
C GLU A 37 8.17 -11.93 2.03
N LYS A 38 8.23 -11.68 3.34
CA LYS A 38 8.23 -12.73 4.35
C LYS A 38 7.35 -12.40 5.54
N MET A 39 6.53 -13.37 5.92
CA MET A 39 5.69 -13.36 7.11
C MET A 39 6.17 -14.40 8.13
N LYS A 40 5.96 -14.12 9.42
CA LYS A 40 6.00 -15.10 10.51
C LYS A 40 4.75 -14.93 11.36
N GLY A 41 3.76 -15.80 11.15
CA GLY A 41 2.41 -15.60 11.70
C GLY A 41 1.83 -14.27 11.19
N SER A 42 1.37 -13.42 12.09
CA SER A 42 0.88 -12.07 11.82
C SER A 42 1.97 -11.00 11.81
N ARG A 43 3.26 -11.36 11.77
CA ARG A 43 4.35 -10.39 11.73
C ARG A 43 5.00 -10.34 10.35
N VAL A 44 5.06 -9.14 9.76
CA VAL A 44 5.91 -8.87 8.60
C VAL A 44 7.37 -8.90 9.05
N LEU A 45 8.18 -9.73 8.39
CA LEU A 45 9.63 -9.79 8.63
C LEU A 45 10.40 -8.93 7.63
N SER A 46 9.92 -8.85 6.39
CA SER A 46 10.59 -8.11 5.32
C SER A 46 9.62 -7.73 4.21
N LEU A 47 9.96 -6.63 3.55
CA LEU A 47 9.18 -5.99 2.50
C LEU A 47 10.13 -5.53 1.38
N PHE A 48 9.63 -5.51 0.16
CA PHE A 48 10.22 -4.72 -0.92
C PHE A 48 9.42 -3.44 -1.10
N LEU A 49 10.11 -2.31 -1.10
CA LEU A 49 9.58 -1.03 -1.51
C LEU A 49 10.04 -0.76 -2.94
N THR A 50 9.10 -0.46 -3.83
CA THR A 50 9.41 -0.02 -5.19
C THR A 50 8.88 1.39 -5.38
N LEU A 51 9.78 2.33 -5.71
CA LEU A 51 9.39 3.64 -6.19
C LEU A 51 8.95 3.51 -7.64
N MET A 52 7.65 3.61 -7.87
CA MET A 52 7.07 3.64 -9.20
C MET A 52 7.33 5.02 -9.78
N THR A 53 7.89 5.08 -10.98
CA THR A 53 7.78 6.30 -11.77
C THR A 53 6.29 6.54 -11.99
N PRO A 54 5.76 7.72 -11.64
CA PRO A 54 4.35 8.00 -11.87
C PRO A 54 4.11 7.88 -13.37
N HIS A 55 3.18 7.01 -13.74
CA HIS A 55 2.70 6.99 -15.11
C HIS A 55 1.77 8.19 -15.25
N PRO A 56 2.05 9.19 -16.10
CA PRO A 56 1.28 10.44 -16.16
C PRO A 56 -0.20 10.30 -16.58
N LEU A 57 -0.74 9.08 -16.68
CA LEU A 57 -2.01 8.78 -17.34
C LEU A 57 -3.05 8.06 -16.46
N LEU A 58 -2.81 7.91 -15.15
CA LEU A 58 -3.76 7.25 -14.24
C LEU A 58 -4.22 8.18 -13.10
N ASP A 59 -4.60 9.42 -13.45
CA ASP A 59 -5.39 10.33 -12.59
C ASP A 59 -6.72 10.68 -13.30
N LYS A 60 -7.34 9.69 -13.94
CA LYS A 60 -8.67 9.80 -14.55
C LYS A 60 -9.49 8.63 -14.01
N GLU A 61 -10.80 8.84 -13.86
CA GLU A 61 -11.81 7.90 -13.35
C GLU A 61 -12.10 7.95 -11.84
N GLN A 62 -12.46 9.12 -11.29
CA GLN A 62 -13.57 9.17 -10.32
C GLN A 62 -14.26 10.54 -10.35
N GLY A 63 -15.34 10.64 -11.14
CA GLY A 63 -16.20 11.83 -11.21
C GLY A 63 -16.73 12.16 -12.60
N GLU A 64 -17.32 11.19 -13.31
CA GLU A 64 -18.32 11.50 -14.33
C GLU A 64 -19.57 10.68 -13.99
N ASP A 65 -20.43 11.23 -13.13
CA ASP A 65 -21.88 11.00 -13.25
C ASP A 65 -22.39 12.10 -14.18
N PRO A 66 -22.86 11.79 -15.39
CA PRO A 66 -23.61 12.74 -16.18
C PRO A 66 -25.03 12.83 -15.60
N GLU A 67 -25.32 13.90 -14.84
CA GLU A 67 -26.69 14.39 -14.67
C GLU A 67 -26.98 15.41 -15.79
N ASP A 68 -27.70 14.93 -16.82
CA ASP A 68 -28.88 15.60 -17.42
C ASP A 68 -29.63 14.58 -18.33
#